data_AF-A0A140K797-F1
#
_entry.id   AF-A0A140K797-F1
#
_cell.length_a   1.000
_cell.length_b   1.000
_cell.length_c   1.000
_cell.angle_alpha   90.00
_cell.angle_beta   90.00
_cell.angle_gamma   90.00
#
_symmetry.space_group_name_H-M   'P 1'
#
loop_
_entity.id
_entity.type
_entity.pdbx_description
1 polymer ?
#
loop_
_entity_poly.entity_id
_entity_poly.type
_entity_poly.pdbx_seq_one_letter_code
_entity_poly.pdbx_strand_id
1 'polypeptide(L)'
;MQVAEGAKILSWRLKLSNWLSNGILDKYQRQIESTKIKSNQTESELNSLKIQLQQSQLELKRALAQLQINQGFQIELGEKQLQLQQTKTQLQQCQTQLQQKQQQLENYQTQFQQTQSKLINSQDWLQQIQAPIQVVEVKRLPQKDFEALWGFGIGSPLSESKAIAGSILFKGWVLGKKSLAKKVRIIYQGKILIETPVEQPRPAIIQHYPDIPAAANSGFETPFSVTAMGSEAELELQAVLEDESIIPLSLIYLKR
;
A
#
# COMPACT_ATOMS: atom_id res chain seq x y z
N MET A 1 16.02 -139.18 41.29
CA MET A 1 15.23 -137.97 40.98
C MET A 1 16.07 -137.04 40.07
N GLN A 2 16.53 -137.56 38.93
CA GLN A 2 17.57 -136.94 38.07
C GLN A 2 17.11 -136.74 36.62
N VAL A 3 15.82 -136.96 36.33
CA VAL A 3 15.28 -137.02 34.95
C VAL A 3 14.52 -135.73 34.56
N ALA A 4 14.20 -134.85 35.50
CA ALA A 4 13.46 -133.61 35.23
C ALA A 4 14.34 -132.41 34.81
N GLU A 5 15.64 -132.43 35.09
CA GLU A 5 16.60 -131.38 34.67
C GLU A 5 17.11 -131.57 33.24
N GLY A 6 17.24 -132.82 32.77
CA GLY A 6 17.68 -133.12 31.40
C GLY A 6 16.71 -132.63 30.31
N ALA A 7 15.40 -132.73 30.54
CA ALA A 7 14.38 -132.29 29.59
C ALA A 7 14.30 -130.75 29.47
N LYS A 8 14.56 -130.01 30.55
CA LYS A 8 14.69 -128.55 30.50
C LYS A 8 15.93 -128.16 29.70
N ILE A 9 17.08 -128.77 29.97
CA ILE A 9 18.35 -128.44 29.31
C ILE A 9 18.29 -128.73 27.78
N LEU A 10 17.65 -129.83 27.37
CA LEU A 10 17.42 -130.15 25.95
C LEU A 10 16.46 -129.17 25.26
N SER A 11 15.41 -128.71 25.94
CA SER A 11 14.48 -127.68 25.44
C SER A 11 15.17 -126.34 25.23
N TRP A 12 16.04 -125.92 26.16
CA TRP A 12 16.86 -124.72 26.02
C TRP A 12 17.85 -124.84 24.86
N ARG A 13 18.50 -126.01 24.69
CA ARG A 13 19.42 -126.27 23.56
C ARG A 13 18.73 -126.27 22.20
N LEU A 14 17.54 -126.86 22.07
CA LEU A 14 16.77 -126.81 20.82
C LEU A 14 16.29 -125.40 20.50
N LYS A 15 15.80 -124.64 21.49
CA LYS A 15 15.39 -123.24 21.29
C LYS A 15 16.57 -122.35 20.89
N LEU A 16 17.74 -122.53 21.52
CA LEU A 16 18.98 -121.83 21.17
C LEU A 16 19.47 -122.19 19.77
N SER A 17 19.44 -123.48 19.38
CA SER A 17 19.82 -123.92 18.03
C SER A 17 18.88 -123.37 16.96
N ASN A 18 17.57 -123.32 17.24
CA ASN A 18 16.57 -122.76 16.32
C ASN A 18 16.69 -121.22 16.22
N TRP A 19 17.18 -120.55 17.27
CA TRP A 19 17.49 -119.12 17.28
C TRP A 19 18.75 -118.78 16.49
N LEU A 20 19.76 -119.66 16.54
CA LEU A 20 21.03 -119.52 15.82
C LEU A 20 20.96 -119.96 14.35
N SER A 21 20.13 -120.95 13.99
CA SER A 21 20.06 -121.51 12.62
C SER A 21 19.06 -120.83 11.68
N ASN A 22 17.98 -120.20 12.18
CA ASN A 22 16.91 -119.64 11.33
C ASN A 22 17.20 -118.23 10.78
N GLY A 23 18.46 -117.76 10.78
CA GLY A 23 18.81 -116.41 10.34
C GLY A 23 18.15 -115.28 11.16
N ILE A 24 17.61 -115.61 12.34
CA ILE A 24 16.94 -114.66 13.23
C ILE A 24 17.94 -113.62 13.73
N LEU A 25 19.17 -114.04 14.08
CA LEU A 25 20.26 -113.15 14.49
C LEU A 25 20.61 -112.13 13.38
N ASP A 26 20.77 -112.61 12.15
CA ASP A 26 20.99 -111.78 10.94
C ASP A 26 19.86 -110.78 10.69
N LYS A 27 18.60 -111.21 10.89
CA LYS A 27 17.43 -110.34 10.75
C LYS A 27 17.46 -109.19 11.76
N TYR A 28 17.82 -109.46 13.01
CA TYR A 28 18.02 -108.42 14.03
C TYR A 28 19.22 -107.53 13.71
N GLN A 29 20.34 -108.08 13.20
CA GLN A 29 21.50 -107.29 12.77
C GLN A 29 21.16 -106.33 11.62
N ARG A 30 20.48 -106.79 10.56
CA ARG A 30 20.02 -105.91 9.48
C ARG A 30 19.03 -104.86 9.96
N GLN A 31 18.18 -105.23 10.92
CA GLN A 31 17.23 -104.30 11.51
C GLN A 31 17.96 -103.20 12.30
N ILE A 32 19.00 -103.54 13.06
CA ILE A 32 19.88 -102.60 13.77
C ILE A 32 20.66 -101.70 12.79
N GLU A 33 21.20 -102.24 11.70
CA GLU A 33 21.87 -101.44 10.67
C GLU A 33 20.88 -100.50 9.97
N SER A 34 19.67 -100.96 9.65
CA SER A 34 18.65 -100.14 9.02
C SER A 34 18.16 -99.01 9.94
N THR A 35 18.03 -99.25 11.24
CA THR A 35 17.69 -98.21 12.22
C THR A 35 18.86 -97.26 12.45
N LYS A 36 20.10 -97.74 12.43
CA LYS A 36 21.30 -96.90 12.52
C LYS A 36 21.44 -95.97 11.31
N ILE A 37 21.21 -96.48 10.09
CA ILE A 37 21.19 -95.67 8.87
C ILE A 37 20.07 -94.63 8.95
N LYS A 38 18.85 -95.03 9.34
CA LYS A 38 17.73 -94.09 9.53
C LYS A 38 18.04 -93.03 10.58
N SER A 39 18.65 -93.42 11.71
CA SER A 39 19.06 -92.50 12.78
C SER A 39 20.07 -91.48 12.26
N ASN A 40 21.11 -91.93 11.57
CA ASN A 40 22.11 -91.04 10.97
C ASN A 40 21.50 -90.12 9.91
N GLN A 41 20.53 -90.61 9.14
CA GLN A 41 19.82 -89.84 8.13
C GLN A 41 18.94 -88.76 8.76
N THR A 42 18.19 -89.09 9.82
CA THR A 42 17.43 -88.10 10.61
C THR A 42 18.35 -87.09 11.30
N GLU A 43 19.54 -87.50 11.74
CA GLU A 43 20.52 -86.60 12.34
C GLU A 43 21.09 -85.63 11.29
N SER A 44 21.34 -86.10 10.07
CA SER A 44 21.72 -85.25 8.94
C SER A 44 20.60 -84.28 8.56
N GLU A 45 19.35 -84.73 8.53
CA GLU A 45 18.18 -83.88 8.27
C GLU A 45 18.01 -82.82 9.36
N LEU A 46 18.14 -83.20 10.63
CA LEU A 46 18.07 -82.30 11.78
C LEU A 46 19.18 -81.26 11.75
N ASN A 47 20.39 -81.65 11.37
CA ASN A 47 21.49 -80.72 11.14
C ASN A 47 21.21 -79.77 9.97
N SER A 48 20.64 -80.26 8.87
CA SER A 48 20.26 -79.42 7.73
C SER A 48 19.18 -78.38 8.09
N LEU A 49 18.16 -78.81 8.84
CA LEU A 49 17.08 -77.95 9.33
C LEU A 49 17.60 -76.93 10.32
N LYS A 50 18.56 -77.30 11.17
CA LYS A 50 19.23 -76.38 12.10
C LYS A 50 20.00 -75.30 11.34
N ILE A 51 20.72 -75.66 10.28
CA ILE A 51 21.45 -74.71 9.43
C ILE A 51 20.47 -73.78 8.71
N GLN A 52 19.39 -74.31 8.13
CA GLN A 52 18.34 -73.51 7.48
C GLN A 52 17.66 -72.55 8.46
N LEU A 53 17.33 -73.00 9.67
CA LEU A 53 16.74 -72.14 10.69
C LEU A 53 17.67 -71.00 11.07
N GLN A 54 18.98 -71.29 11.22
CA GLN A 54 19.98 -70.25 11.51
C GLN A 54 20.12 -69.25 10.35
N GLN A 55 20.08 -69.71 9.11
CA GLN A 55 20.08 -68.85 7.92
C GLN A 55 18.84 -67.94 7.89
N SER A 56 17.65 -68.51 8.08
CA SER A 56 16.40 -67.74 8.14
C SER A 56 16.39 -66.71 9.27
N GLN A 57 16.96 -67.03 10.43
CA GLN A 57 17.12 -66.07 11.54
C GLN A 57 18.07 -64.91 11.18
N LEU A 58 19.15 -65.19 10.45
CA LEU A 58 20.08 -64.16 9.99
C LEU A 58 19.44 -63.25 8.93
N GLU A 59 18.70 -63.82 7.99
CA GLU A 59 17.93 -63.08 6.99
C GLU A 59 16.87 -62.19 7.63
N LEU A 60 16.15 -62.70 8.63
CA LEU A 60 15.18 -61.91 9.39
C LEU A 60 15.85 -60.73 10.10
N LYS A 61 17.00 -60.94 10.75
CA LYS A 61 17.77 -59.86 11.39
C LYS A 61 18.20 -58.79 10.39
N ARG A 62 18.65 -59.19 9.20
CA ARG A 62 19.03 -58.27 8.12
C ARG A 62 17.82 -57.47 7.62
N ALA A 63 16.70 -58.13 7.37
CA ALA A 63 15.46 -57.49 6.94
C ALA A 63 14.97 -56.46 7.97
N LEU A 64 15.01 -56.79 9.27
CA LEU A 64 14.66 -55.86 10.35
C LEU A 64 15.56 -54.63 10.39
N ALA A 65 16.88 -54.81 10.26
CA ALA A 65 17.82 -53.68 10.21
C ALA A 65 17.54 -52.77 8.99
N GLN A 66 17.20 -53.36 7.85
CA GLN A 66 16.90 -52.62 6.62
C GLN A 66 15.58 -51.85 6.72
N LEU A 67 14.58 -52.41 7.40
CA LEU A 67 13.33 -51.71 7.72
C LEU A 67 13.58 -50.51 8.66
N GLN A 68 14.41 -50.65 9.68
CA GLN A 68 14.78 -49.53 10.56
C GLN A 68 15.48 -48.40 9.80
N ILE A 69 16.41 -48.74 8.91
CA ILE A 69 17.08 -47.76 8.04
C ILE A 69 16.06 -47.02 7.17
N ASN A 70 15.13 -47.76 6.54
CA ASN A 70 14.09 -47.16 5.70
C ASN A 70 13.16 -46.23 6.51
N GLN A 71 12.80 -46.60 7.74
CA GLN A 71 12.02 -45.74 8.63
C GLN A 71 12.78 -44.45 8.98
N GLY A 72 14.09 -44.53 9.24
CA GLY A 72 14.94 -43.38 9.47
C GLY A 72 14.96 -42.40 8.28
N PHE A 73 15.10 -42.92 7.06
CA PHE A 73 15.03 -42.09 5.86
C PHE A 73 13.68 -41.39 5.66
N GLN A 74 12.57 -42.04 6.01
CA GLN A 74 11.24 -41.42 5.94
C GLN A 74 11.12 -40.24 6.91
N ILE A 75 11.68 -40.36 8.12
CA ILE A 75 11.71 -39.27 9.10
C ILE A 75 12.55 -38.10 8.58
N GLU A 76 13.78 -38.38 8.11
CA GLU A 76 14.66 -37.33 7.59
C GLU A 76 14.05 -36.62 6.38
N LEU A 77 13.39 -37.36 5.48
CA LEU A 77 12.66 -36.78 4.36
C LEU A 77 11.54 -35.84 4.85
N GLY A 78 10.76 -36.26 5.84
CA GLY A 78 9.71 -35.44 6.45
C GLY A 78 10.25 -34.18 7.10
N GLU A 79 11.36 -34.29 7.84
CA GLU A 79 12.04 -33.13 8.44
C GLU A 79 12.56 -32.15 7.39
N LYS A 80 13.17 -32.66 6.31
CA LYS A 80 13.63 -31.83 5.19
C LYS A 80 12.47 -31.15 4.46
N GLN A 81 11.34 -31.84 4.27
CA GLN A 81 10.13 -31.24 3.70
C GLN A 81 9.58 -30.12 4.60
N LEU A 82 9.56 -30.34 5.92
CA LEU A 82 9.14 -29.33 6.88
C LEU A 82 10.08 -28.11 6.85
N GLN A 83 11.40 -28.33 6.84
CA GLN A 83 12.39 -27.25 6.69
C GLN A 83 12.17 -26.47 5.40
N LEU A 84 11.95 -27.15 4.28
CA LEU A 84 11.70 -26.51 2.99
C LEU A 84 10.42 -25.66 3.01
N GLN A 85 9.35 -26.15 3.66
CA GLN A 85 8.12 -25.40 3.82
C GLN A 85 8.32 -24.16 4.71
N GLN A 86 9.08 -24.28 5.79
CA GLN A 86 9.43 -23.16 6.68
C GLN A 86 10.25 -22.10 5.93
N THR A 87 11.28 -22.49 5.19
CA THR A 87 12.09 -21.57 4.38
C THR A 87 11.26 -20.90 3.30
N LYS A 88 10.35 -21.63 2.64
CA LYS A 88 9.42 -21.04 1.66
C LYS A 88 8.53 -19.98 2.29
N THR A 89 8.03 -20.25 3.50
CA THR A 89 7.20 -19.30 4.25
C THR A 89 8.00 -18.06 4.65
N GLN A 90 9.24 -18.23 5.12
CA GLN A 90 10.13 -17.11 5.44
C GLN A 90 10.46 -16.26 4.20
N LEU A 91 10.70 -16.91 3.05
CA LEU A 91 10.96 -16.22 1.80
C LEU A 91 9.76 -15.39 1.35
N GLN A 92 8.54 -15.95 1.46
CA GLN A 92 7.30 -15.24 1.17
C GLN A 92 7.07 -14.04 2.12
N GLN A 93 7.40 -14.19 3.40
CA GLN A 93 7.35 -13.10 4.37
C GLN A 93 8.33 -11.98 4.02
N CYS A 94 9.57 -12.34 3.69
CA CYS A 94 10.61 -11.38 3.26
C CYS A 94 10.20 -10.63 1.99
N GLN A 95 9.62 -11.34 1.02
CA GLN A 95 9.13 -10.74 -0.23
C GLN A 95 8.00 -9.74 0.04
N THR A 96 7.06 -10.09 0.92
CA THR A 96 5.98 -9.17 1.34
C THR A 96 6.54 -7.93 2.03
N GLN A 97 7.54 -8.09 2.90
CA GLN A 97 8.19 -6.96 3.58
C GLN A 97 8.91 -6.03 2.58
N LEU A 98 9.61 -6.60 1.60
CA LEU A 98 10.24 -5.81 0.53
C LEU A 98 9.21 -5.00 -0.26
N GLN A 99 8.09 -5.62 -0.65
CA GLN A 99 7.01 -4.92 -1.34
C GLN A 99 6.43 -3.77 -0.49
N GLN A 100 6.21 -4.00 0.80
CA GLN A 100 5.74 -2.96 1.72
C GLN A 100 6.75 -1.81 1.83
N LYS A 101 8.05 -2.11 1.90
CA LYS A 101 9.11 -1.10 1.95
C LYS A 101 9.21 -0.31 0.65
N GLN A 102 9.03 -0.97 -0.50
CA GLN A 102 8.95 -0.32 -1.81
C GLN A 102 7.80 0.69 -1.86
N GLN A 103 6.60 0.28 -1.45
CA GLN A 103 5.43 1.16 -1.40
C GLN A 103 5.63 2.34 -0.45
N GLN A 104 6.27 2.12 0.71
CA GLN A 104 6.62 3.19 1.64
C GLN A 104 7.55 4.22 0.97
N LEU A 105 8.56 3.77 0.23
CA LEU A 105 9.50 4.66 -0.46
C LEU A 105 8.80 5.50 -1.53
N GLU A 106 7.93 4.89 -2.33
CA GLU A 106 7.13 5.60 -3.35
C GLU A 106 6.22 6.67 -2.73
N ASN A 107 5.60 6.35 -1.58
CA ASN A 107 4.78 7.30 -0.85
C ASN A 107 5.60 8.49 -0.35
N TYR A 108 6.80 8.24 0.21
CA TYR A 108 7.70 9.32 0.64
C TYR A 108 8.19 10.17 -0.52
N GLN A 109 8.52 9.56 -1.66
CA GLN A 109 8.91 10.29 -2.87
C GLN A 109 7.78 11.21 -3.34
N THR A 110 6.54 10.69 -3.37
CA THR A 110 5.37 11.48 -3.76
C THR A 110 5.13 12.66 -2.81
N GLN A 111 5.22 12.44 -1.50
CA GLN A 111 5.08 13.50 -0.51
C GLN A 111 6.18 14.57 -0.64
N PHE A 112 7.41 14.14 -0.91
CA PHE A 112 8.53 15.05 -1.12
C PHE A 112 8.30 15.93 -2.36
N GLN A 113 7.88 15.35 -3.49
CA GLN A 113 7.55 16.09 -4.70
C GLN A 113 6.42 17.10 -4.47
N GLN A 114 5.35 16.70 -3.78
CA GLN A 114 4.26 17.61 -3.41
C GLN A 114 4.73 18.75 -2.48
N THR A 115 5.68 18.48 -1.60
CA THR A 115 6.23 19.51 -0.71
C THR A 115 7.11 20.47 -1.49
N GLN A 116 7.92 19.98 -2.43
CA GLN A 116 8.71 20.83 -3.32
C GLN A 116 7.82 21.75 -4.16
N SER A 117 6.74 21.23 -4.76
CA SER A 117 5.82 22.07 -5.54
C SER A 117 5.13 23.12 -4.68
N LYS A 118 4.74 22.79 -3.44
CA LYS A 118 4.18 23.77 -2.49
C LYS A 118 5.20 24.87 -2.15
N LEU A 119 6.47 24.51 -1.98
CA LEU A 119 7.53 25.49 -1.68
C LEU A 119 7.74 26.44 -2.86
N ILE A 120 7.83 25.90 -4.08
CA ILE A 120 7.96 26.70 -5.31
C ILE A 120 6.78 27.66 -5.43
N ASN A 121 5.55 27.16 -5.29
CA ASN A 121 4.34 28.00 -5.37
C ASN A 121 4.32 29.11 -4.30
N SER A 122 4.78 28.80 -3.08
CA SER A 122 4.90 29.80 -2.01
C SER A 122 5.95 30.86 -2.34
N GLN A 123 7.07 30.45 -2.91
CA GLN A 123 8.15 31.35 -3.32
C GLN A 123 7.74 32.26 -4.48
N ASP A 124 7.02 31.73 -5.48
CA ASP A 124 6.45 32.50 -6.58
C ASP A 124 5.44 33.53 -6.08
N TRP A 125 4.55 33.13 -5.15
CA TRP A 125 3.63 34.06 -4.50
C TRP A 125 4.37 35.19 -3.75
N LEU A 126 5.45 34.87 -3.02
CA LEU A 126 6.28 35.87 -2.34
C LEU A 126 6.90 36.86 -3.34
N GLN A 127 7.40 36.38 -4.47
CA GLN A 127 7.94 37.26 -5.52
C GLN A 127 6.85 38.16 -6.10
N GLN A 128 5.65 37.64 -6.32
CA GLN A 128 4.54 38.41 -6.86
C GLN A 128 4.10 39.56 -5.94
N ILE A 129 4.05 39.35 -4.63
CA ILE A 129 3.66 40.43 -3.69
C ILE A 129 4.78 41.46 -3.48
N GLN A 130 6.05 41.08 -3.70
CA GLN A 130 7.21 41.98 -3.61
C GLN A 130 7.41 42.84 -4.87
N ALA A 131 6.93 42.38 -6.03
CA ALA A 131 7.00 43.15 -7.27
C ALA A 131 6.13 44.41 -7.17
N PRO A 132 6.70 45.63 -7.32
CA PRO A 132 5.95 46.87 -7.25
C PRO A 132 4.98 46.94 -8.43
N ILE A 133 3.73 47.33 -8.17
CA ILE A 133 2.78 47.65 -9.23
C ILE A 133 2.78 49.17 -9.42
N GLN A 134 3.04 49.62 -10.63
CA GLN A 134 2.93 51.01 -11.03
C GLN A 134 1.56 51.28 -11.63
N VAL A 135 0.87 52.28 -11.09
CA VAL A 135 -0.30 52.87 -11.72
C VAL A 135 0.22 53.82 -12.78
N VAL A 136 0.17 53.42 -14.04
CA VAL A 136 0.70 54.22 -15.16
C VAL A 136 -0.17 55.47 -15.32
N GLU A 137 -1.48 55.29 -15.40
CA GLU A 137 -2.40 56.38 -15.67
C GLU A 137 -3.79 56.06 -15.12
N VAL A 138 -4.44 57.08 -14.54
CA VAL A 138 -5.88 57.07 -14.22
C VAL A 138 -6.59 58.02 -15.18
N LYS A 139 -7.09 57.48 -16.28
CA LYS A 139 -7.80 58.22 -17.31
C LYS A 139 -9.27 58.37 -16.93
N ARG A 140 -9.67 59.57 -16.53
CA ARG A 140 -11.07 59.89 -16.26
C ARG A 140 -11.83 59.92 -17.57
N LEU A 141 -12.92 59.16 -17.64
CA LEU A 141 -13.77 59.17 -18.82
C LEU A 141 -14.62 60.44 -18.79
N PRO A 142 -14.75 61.14 -19.93
CA PRO A 142 -15.60 62.33 -20.00
C PRO A 142 -17.03 61.94 -19.62
N GLN A 143 -17.70 62.77 -18.82
CA GLN A 143 -19.12 62.63 -18.52
C GLN A 143 -19.89 62.76 -19.84
N LYS A 144 -20.08 61.65 -20.57
CA LYS A 144 -20.97 61.63 -21.73
C LYS A 144 -22.42 61.93 -21.33
N ASP A 145 -22.75 61.67 -20.06
CA ASP A 145 -24.05 61.96 -19.45
C ASP A 145 -23.91 62.99 -18.31
N PHE A 146 -23.65 64.26 -18.63
CA PHE A 146 -23.77 65.38 -17.68
C PHE A 146 -25.15 65.47 -17.00
N GLU A 147 -26.15 64.73 -17.52
CA GLU A 147 -27.46 64.60 -16.90
C GLU A 147 -27.54 63.53 -15.81
N ALA A 148 -26.66 62.53 -15.79
CA ALA A 148 -26.79 61.38 -14.88
C ALA A 148 -26.11 61.59 -13.52
N LEU A 149 -25.00 62.34 -13.46
CA LEU A 149 -24.21 62.55 -12.25
C LEU A 149 -24.03 64.04 -11.95
N TRP A 150 -24.05 64.40 -10.66
CA TRP A 150 -23.57 65.69 -10.19
C TRP A 150 -22.04 65.78 -10.24
N GLY A 151 -21.36 64.65 -10.02
CA GLY A 151 -19.92 64.56 -10.08
C GLY A 151 -19.40 63.22 -9.56
N PHE A 152 -18.11 62.99 -9.78
CA PHE A 152 -17.37 61.91 -9.15
C PHE A 152 -15.90 62.31 -8.99
N GLY A 153 -15.20 61.63 -8.09
CA GLY A 153 -13.77 61.82 -7.89
C GLY A 153 -13.08 60.53 -7.47
N ILE A 154 -11.91 60.30 -8.04
CA ILE A 154 -11.04 59.18 -7.70
C ILE A 154 -9.86 59.76 -6.92
N GLY A 155 -9.79 59.42 -5.64
CA GLY A 155 -8.71 59.83 -4.75
C GLY A 155 -7.57 58.81 -4.65
N SER A 156 -7.86 57.54 -4.95
CA SER A 156 -6.87 56.47 -5.08
C SER A 156 -7.38 55.41 -6.06
N PRO A 157 -6.53 54.81 -6.91
CA PRO A 157 -5.11 55.12 -7.06
C PRO A 157 -4.86 56.50 -7.70
N LEU A 158 -3.64 57.02 -7.52
CA LEU A 158 -3.16 58.21 -8.24
C LEU A 158 -2.31 57.77 -9.43
N SER A 159 -2.33 58.54 -10.53
CA SER A 159 -1.39 58.34 -11.63
C SER A 159 0.05 58.37 -11.12
N GLU A 160 0.91 57.53 -11.69
CA GLU A 160 2.33 57.36 -11.36
C GLU A 160 2.61 56.84 -9.94
N SER A 161 1.57 56.49 -9.16
CA SER A 161 1.77 55.91 -7.83
C SER A 161 2.23 54.45 -7.90
N LYS A 162 2.93 54.01 -6.86
CA LYS A 162 3.38 52.63 -6.69
C LYS A 162 2.61 51.96 -5.56
N ALA A 163 2.10 50.77 -5.83
CA ALA A 163 1.53 49.89 -4.83
C ALA A 163 2.51 48.75 -4.54
N ILE A 164 2.62 48.41 -3.26
CA ILE A 164 3.42 47.29 -2.73
C ILE A 164 2.45 46.27 -2.15
N ALA A 165 2.86 45.00 -2.05
CA ALA A 165 2.06 43.89 -1.49
C ALA A 165 0.90 43.41 -2.39
N GLY A 166 0.97 43.63 -3.70
CA GLY A 166 0.04 43.02 -4.65
C GLY A 166 -1.40 43.58 -4.62
N SER A 167 -1.63 44.72 -3.95
CA SER A 167 -2.96 45.30 -3.76
C SER A 167 -2.97 46.81 -3.98
N ILE A 168 -4.02 47.31 -4.62
CA ILE A 168 -4.27 48.74 -4.85
C ILE A 168 -5.53 49.15 -4.11
N LEU A 169 -5.48 50.25 -3.37
CA LEU A 169 -6.67 50.82 -2.75
C LEU A 169 -7.44 51.66 -3.76
N PHE A 170 -8.69 51.30 -4.01
CA PHE A 170 -9.63 52.13 -4.76
C PHE A 170 -10.43 52.97 -3.78
N LYS A 171 -10.32 54.28 -3.89
CA LYS A 171 -11.00 55.22 -3.01
C LYS A 171 -11.50 56.41 -3.80
N GLY A 172 -12.76 56.75 -3.64
CA GLY A 172 -13.37 57.86 -4.34
C GLY A 172 -14.75 58.22 -3.84
N TRP A 173 -15.45 59.01 -4.62
CA TRP A 173 -16.84 59.37 -4.39
C TRP A 173 -17.58 59.47 -5.73
N VAL A 174 -18.88 59.19 -5.70
CA VAL A 174 -19.77 59.32 -6.85
C VAL A 174 -21.10 59.88 -6.36
N LEU A 175 -21.61 60.91 -7.02
CA LEU A 175 -22.89 61.52 -6.69
C LEU A 175 -23.80 61.53 -7.92
N GLY A 176 -24.88 60.75 -7.84
CA GLY A 176 -25.87 60.66 -8.91
C GLY A 176 -26.86 61.84 -8.89
N LYS A 177 -27.26 62.30 -10.08
CA LYS A 177 -28.21 63.39 -10.32
C LYS A 177 -29.62 62.87 -10.62
N LYS A 178 -29.75 61.88 -11.51
CA LYS A 178 -31.04 61.24 -11.84
C LYS A 178 -31.50 60.25 -10.78
N SER A 179 -30.55 59.47 -10.29
CA SER A 179 -30.76 58.37 -9.36
C SER A 179 -29.54 58.24 -8.47
N LEU A 180 -29.69 57.70 -7.26
CA LEU A 180 -28.60 57.59 -6.29
C LEU A 180 -27.55 56.59 -6.76
N ALA A 181 -26.27 56.94 -6.66
CA ALA A 181 -25.20 55.98 -6.86
C ALA A 181 -25.21 54.99 -5.70
N LYS A 182 -25.41 53.69 -5.99
CA LYS A 182 -25.45 52.64 -4.96
C LYS A 182 -24.14 51.87 -4.88
N LYS A 183 -23.50 51.64 -6.02
CA LYS A 183 -22.35 50.74 -6.10
C LYS A 183 -21.33 51.23 -7.11
N VAL A 184 -20.08 50.81 -6.92
CA VAL A 184 -19.00 50.94 -7.89
C VAL A 184 -18.49 49.55 -8.26
N ARG A 185 -18.29 49.31 -9.55
CA ARG A 185 -17.76 48.07 -10.12
C ARG A 185 -16.35 48.29 -10.64
N ILE A 186 -15.47 47.34 -10.34
CA ILE A 186 -14.14 47.22 -10.96
C ILE A 186 -14.22 46.06 -11.95
N ILE A 187 -13.92 46.34 -13.22
CA ILE A 187 -14.03 45.39 -14.32
C ILE A 187 -12.66 45.18 -14.94
N TYR A 188 -12.36 43.93 -15.26
CA TYR A 188 -11.15 43.52 -15.97
C TYR A 188 -11.55 42.55 -17.09
N GLN A 189 -11.13 42.85 -18.33
CA GLN A 189 -11.46 42.03 -19.51
C GLN A 189 -12.97 41.73 -19.65
N GLY A 190 -13.81 42.73 -19.37
CA GLY A 190 -15.27 42.61 -19.44
C GLY A 190 -15.94 41.84 -18.28
N LYS A 191 -15.16 41.32 -17.32
CA LYS A 191 -15.69 40.63 -16.13
C LYS A 191 -15.67 41.53 -14.91
N ILE A 192 -16.80 41.61 -14.20
CA ILE A 192 -16.89 42.29 -12.91
C ILE A 192 -16.07 41.50 -11.88
N LEU A 193 -15.05 42.13 -11.31
CA LEU A 193 -14.18 41.52 -10.30
C LEU A 193 -14.59 41.89 -8.87
N ILE A 194 -14.97 43.16 -8.65
CA ILE A 194 -15.45 43.67 -7.37
C ILE A 194 -16.66 44.57 -7.61
N GLU A 195 -17.62 44.50 -6.69
CA GLU A 195 -18.70 45.45 -6.53
C GLU A 195 -18.67 45.97 -5.08
N THR A 196 -18.58 47.29 -4.90
CA THR A 196 -18.47 47.94 -3.58
C THR A 196 -19.56 48.98 -3.39
N PRO A 197 -20.20 49.08 -2.21
CA PRO A 197 -21.26 50.06 -1.97
C PRO A 197 -20.71 51.49 -1.88
N VAL A 198 -21.55 52.44 -2.31
CA VAL A 198 -21.31 53.89 -2.21
C VAL A 198 -22.04 54.41 -0.98
N GLU A 199 -21.43 54.19 0.18
CA GLU A 199 -22.01 54.53 1.49
C GLU A 199 -20.98 55.14 2.46
N GLN A 200 -19.74 55.35 2.00
CA GLN A 200 -18.68 55.83 2.88
C GLN A 200 -18.83 57.33 3.16
N PRO A 201 -18.65 57.77 4.42
CA PRO A 201 -18.77 59.18 4.79
C PRO A 201 -17.79 60.08 4.04
N ARG A 202 -18.29 61.22 3.54
CA ARG A 202 -17.54 62.26 2.83
C ARG A 202 -17.91 63.67 3.30
N PRO A 203 -17.44 64.09 4.50
CA PRO A 203 -17.74 65.42 5.04
C PRO A 203 -17.34 66.59 4.13
N ALA A 204 -16.28 66.44 3.34
CA ALA A 204 -15.87 67.48 2.39
C ALA A 204 -16.85 67.64 1.21
N ILE A 205 -17.56 66.58 0.81
CA ILE A 205 -18.47 66.62 -0.34
C ILE A 205 -19.80 67.26 0.03
N ILE A 206 -20.32 67.03 1.24
CA ILE A 206 -21.53 67.72 1.73
C ILE A 206 -21.32 69.24 1.87
N GLN A 207 -20.11 69.72 2.12
CA GLN A 207 -19.83 71.17 2.12
C GLN A 207 -19.97 71.79 0.72
N HIS A 208 -19.65 71.04 -0.33
CA HIS A 208 -19.78 71.50 -1.73
C HIS A 208 -21.20 71.29 -2.27
N TYR A 209 -21.93 70.31 -1.73
CA TYR A 209 -23.31 69.97 -2.11
C TYR A 209 -24.22 69.88 -0.88
N PRO A 210 -24.49 71.01 -0.20
CA PRO A 210 -25.25 71.02 1.07
C PRO A 210 -26.72 70.60 0.87
N ASP A 211 -27.29 70.88 -0.30
CA ASP A 211 -28.69 70.61 -0.61
C ASP A 211 -28.95 69.15 -1.04
N ILE A 212 -27.90 68.32 -1.08
CA ILE A 212 -27.99 66.93 -1.51
C ILE A 212 -27.67 66.02 -0.32
N PRO A 213 -28.67 65.46 0.40
CA PRO A 213 -28.43 64.59 1.56
C PRO A 213 -27.50 63.40 1.27
N ALA A 214 -27.58 62.84 0.06
CA ALA A 214 -26.74 61.74 -0.38
C ALA A 214 -25.24 62.09 -0.48
N ALA A 215 -24.89 63.38 -0.54
CA ALA A 215 -23.50 63.84 -0.57
C ALA A 215 -22.71 63.38 0.66
N ALA A 216 -23.37 63.27 1.82
CA ALA A 216 -22.77 62.85 3.08
C ALA A 216 -22.12 61.46 3.01
N ASN A 217 -22.71 60.52 2.27
CA ASN A 217 -22.29 59.11 2.19
C ASN A 217 -21.95 58.69 0.75
N SER A 218 -21.48 59.64 -0.06
CA SER A 218 -21.18 59.44 -1.48
C SER A 218 -19.86 58.70 -1.76
N GLY A 219 -19.16 58.23 -0.73
CA GLY A 219 -17.84 57.63 -0.86
C GLY A 219 -17.85 56.13 -1.11
N PHE A 220 -16.78 55.63 -1.72
CA PHE A 220 -16.44 54.22 -1.76
C PHE A 220 -14.96 54.03 -1.40
N GLU A 221 -14.65 52.88 -0.81
CA GLU A 221 -13.29 52.47 -0.47
C GLU A 221 -13.19 50.95 -0.49
N THR A 222 -12.30 50.40 -1.31
CA THR A 222 -12.11 48.95 -1.40
C THR A 222 -10.68 48.59 -1.79
N PRO A 223 -10.01 47.66 -1.08
CA PRO A 223 -8.74 47.11 -1.52
C PRO A 223 -8.95 46.13 -2.69
N PHE A 224 -8.08 46.18 -3.68
CA PHE A 224 -8.17 45.36 -4.88
C PHE A 224 -6.87 44.62 -5.15
N SER A 225 -6.91 43.29 -5.16
CA SER A 225 -5.75 42.45 -5.43
C SER A 225 -5.46 42.39 -6.93
N VAL A 226 -4.26 42.80 -7.33
CA VAL A 226 -3.77 42.77 -8.72
C VAL A 226 -2.89 41.55 -9.01
N THR A 227 -2.73 40.64 -8.05
CA THR A 227 -1.88 39.45 -8.17
C THR A 227 -2.25 38.53 -9.33
N ALA A 228 -3.55 38.45 -9.68
CA ALA A 228 -4.05 37.62 -10.77
C ALA A 228 -3.97 38.28 -12.17
N MET A 229 -3.35 39.45 -12.28
CA MET A 229 -3.23 40.22 -13.52
C MET A 229 -1.90 39.99 -14.22
N GLY A 230 -1.86 40.23 -15.53
CA GLY A 230 -0.64 40.20 -16.33
C GLY A 230 0.34 41.33 -15.98
N SER A 231 1.43 41.43 -16.73
CA SER A 231 2.43 42.51 -16.59
C SER A 231 1.85 43.90 -16.89
N GLU A 232 0.81 43.96 -17.73
CA GLU A 232 0.06 45.16 -18.04
C GLU A 232 -1.43 44.83 -17.93
N ALA A 233 -2.20 45.72 -17.29
CA ALA A 233 -3.63 45.53 -17.07
C ALA A 233 -4.39 46.84 -17.21
N GLU A 234 -5.58 46.75 -17.80
CA GLU A 234 -6.53 47.85 -17.91
C GLU A 234 -7.77 47.52 -17.08
N LEU A 235 -8.10 48.41 -16.14
CA LEU A 235 -9.26 48.29 -15.27
C LEU A 235 -10.27 49.38 -15.58
N GLU A 236 -11.53 48.97 -15.71
CA GLU A 236 -12.64 49.90 -15.85
C GLU A 236 -13.33 50.08 -14.51
N LEU A 237 -13.57 51.34 -14.17
CA LEU A 237 -14.35 51.72 -13.00
C LEU A 237 -15.71 52.24 -13.47
N GLN A 238 -16.79 51.66 -12.98
CA GLN A 238 -18.16 52.03 -13.34
C GLN A 238 -18.99 52.27 -12.08
N ALA A 239 -19.87 53.27 -12.09
CA ALA A 239 -20.92 53.44 -11.08
C ALA A 239 -22.20 52.75 -11.53
N VAL A 240 -22.92 52.18 -10.58
CA VAL A 240 -24.27 51.63 -10.77
C VAL A 240 -25.21 52.46 -9.92
N LEU A 241 -26.20 53.07 -10.57
CA LEU A 241 -27.24 53.85 -9.92
C LEU A 241 -28.38 52.94 -9.44
N GLU A 242 -29.26 53.48 -8.59
CA GLU A 242 -30.41 52.76 -8.03
C GLU A 242 -31.45 52.36 -9.08
N ASP A 243 -31.46 53.03 -10.24
CA ASP A 243 -32.28 52.65 -11.40
C ASP A 243 -31.58 51.64 -12.33
N GLU A 244 -30.49 51.03 -11.86
CA GLU A 244 -29.61 50.09 -12.58
C GLU A 244 -28.87 50.71 -13.78
N SER A 245 -28.90 52.04 -13.95
CA SER A 245 -28.07 52.73 -14.94
C SER A 245 -26.59 52.56 -14.61
N ILE A 246 -25.80 52.21 -15.63
CA ILE A 246 -24.36 52.01 -15.51
C ILE A 246 -23.63 53.22 -16.12
N ILE A 247 -22.83 53.89 -15.30
CA ILE A 247 -22.07 55.08 -15.72
C ILE A 247 -20.56 54.78 -15.65
N PRO A 248 -19.85 54.80 -16.79
CA PRO A 248 -18.40 54.61 -16.79
C PRO A 248 -17.69 55.84 -16.19
N LEU A 249 -16.77 55.61 -15.25
CA LEU A 249 -16.07 56.67 -14.51
C LEU A 249 -14.63 56.86 -14.97
N SER A 250 -13.86 55.78 -15.07
CA SER A 250 -12.44 55.86 -15.42
C SER A 250 -11.86 54.55 -15.96
N LEU A 251 -10.77 54.69 -16.71
CA LEU A 251 -9.85 53.61 -17.06
C LEU A 251 -8.57 53.77 -16.26
N ILE A 252 -8.05 52.67 -15.72
CA ILE A 252 -6.85 52.64 -14.89
C ILE A 252 -5.87 51.65 -15.51
N TYR A 253 -4.71 52.16 -15.91
CA TYR A 253 -3.64 51.39 -16.53
C TYR A 253 -2.60 51.02 -15.48
N LEU A 254 -2.33 49.73 -15.34
CA LEU A 254 -1.38 49.17 -14.40
C LEU A 254 -0.23 48.51 -15.14
N LYS A 255 0.97 48.60 -14.58
CA LYS A 255 2.17 47.94 -15.06
C LYS A 255 2.97 47.34 -13.90
N ARG A 256 3.60 46.19 -14.12
CA ARG A 256 4.45 45.51 -13.15
C ARG A 256 5.92 45.53 -13.57
#